data_AF-A0A933ZEP6-F1
#
_entry.id   AF-A0A933ZEP6-F1
#
_cell.length_a   1.000
_cell.length_b   1.000
_cell.length_c   1.000
_cell.angle_alpha   90.00
_cell.angle_beta   90.00
_cell.angle_gamma   90.00
#
_symmetry.space_group_name_H-M   'P 1'
#
loop_
_entity.id
_entity.type
_entity.pdbx_description
1 polymer ?
#
loop_
_entity_poly.entity_id
_entity_poly.type
_entity_poly.pdbx_seq_one_letter_code
_entity_poly.pdbx_strand_id
1 'polypeptide(L)'
;MARRTRVASVDQLELFPMGTSRAAPVTDRALEDRWEALAALAARLPPGLRFGTSSWSFPGWAGIVYPSGLDESRLARDGLPLYVRHPLLRTVGIDRGYYAPIAESELRRYASQLPPGFPCCSKVPEGFVSPVFLGHGRGERGEPNPDFLNTLRFDELVAGPYLSAFSDHLGPMILEFPPVPAAHRLAPSEFAERLDAFLEAAPKQLPFAVELRDRSLLTEEYIAVIARHGASHTYNYWTAMPMPGEQLKLAPPGAASFVVVRLMLRPGTRYEGRKRDFQPFDRLVDPDFEMRAQVTELVRLVTALGRNIFVLVNNKAEGCAPLTIEALAEACARLKDDLVASTEPATGT
;
A
#
# COMPACT_ATOMS: atom_id res chain seq x y z
N MET A 1 -32.98 25.91 -14.55
CA MET A 1 -32.22 26.13 -13.30
C MET A 1 -31.86 24.78 -12.71
N ALA A 2 -30.63 24.31 -12.96
CA ALA A 2 -30.16 23.01 -12.49
C ALA A 2 -29.71 23.11 -11.02
N ARG A 3 -30.38 22.38 -10.13
CA ARG A 3 -29.92 22.18 -8.75
C ARG A 3 -28.73 21.20 -8.79
N ARG A 4 -27.51 21.73 -8.63
CA ARG A 4 -26.31 20.95 -8.31
C ARG A 4 -26.51 20.30 -6.94
N THR A 5 -26.81 19.01 -6.90
CA THR A 5 -26.77 18.23 -5.67
C THR A 5 -25.30 17.99 -5.31
N ARG A 6 -24.78 18.70 -4.31
CA ARG A 6 -23.49 18.40 -3.68
C ARG A 6 -23.59 16.99 -3.11
N VAL A 7 -22.80 16.06 -3.66
CA VAL A 7 -22.50 14.80 -2.97
C VAL A 7 -21.68 15.18 -1.75
N ALA A 8 -22.24 14.96 -0.56
CA ALA A 8 -21.53 15.14 0.70
C ALA A 8 -20.31 14.21 0.68
N SER A 9 -19.13 14.77 0.93
CA SER A 9 -17.91 14.00 1.16
C SER A 9 -18.16 13.08 2.35
N VAL A 10 -18.00 11.77 2.16
CA VAL A 10 -17.91 10.84 3.29
C VAL A 10 -16.73 11.30 4.14
N ASP A 11 -17.05 11.77 5.34
CA ASP A 11 -16.10 12.31 6.29
C ASP A 11 -15.23 11.16 6.81
N GLN A 12 -13.92 11.40 6.91
CA GLN A 12 -12.94 10.41 7.39
C GLN A 12 -13.31 9.87 8.79
N LEU A 13 -14.08 10.65 9.54
CA LEU A 13 -14.49 10.38 10.92
C LEU A 13 -15.42 9.17 11.09
N GLU A 14 -16.19 8.74 10.07
CA GLU A 14 -17.14 7.63 10.24
C GLU A 14 -16.51 6.23 10.10
N LEU A 15 -15.31 6.12 9.51
CA LEU A 15 -14.58 4.84 9.42
C LEU A 15 -13.67 4.58 10.64
N PHE A 16 -13.55 5.55 11.56
CA PHE A 16 -12.63 5.53 12.70
C PHE A 16 -13.24 6.21 13.95
N PRO A 17 -14.02 5.48 14.78
CA PRO A 17 -14.45 6.03 16.06
C PRO A 17 -13.26 6.24 16.98
N MET A 18 -13.27 7.40 17.64
CA MET A 18 -12.24 7.92 18.53
C MET A 18 -11.84 6.96 19.65
N GLY A 19 -10.54 6.69 19.76
CA GLY A 19 -9.89 6.27 20.99
C GLY A 19 -9.04 7.41 21.52
N THR A 20 -9.41 8.02 22.64
CA THR A 20 -8.59 9.05 23.31
C THR A 20 -7.45 8.36 24.07
N SER A 21 -6.36 8.00 23.38
CA SER A 21 -5.12 7.66 24.06
C SER A 21 -4.22 8.89 24.12
N ARG A 22 -4.04 9.42 25.32
CA ARG A 22 -3.11 10.51 25.60
C ARG A 22 -1.74 9.89 25.89
N ALA A 23 -0.96 9.66 24.83
CA ALA A 23 0.44 9.25 24.97
C ALA A 23 1.22 10.28 25.81
N ALA A 24 2.16 9.81 26.64
CA ALA A 24 3.06 10.69 27.38
C ALA A 24 3.83 11.60 26.42
N PRO A 25 4.14 12.86 26.80
CA PRO A 25 4.89 13.76 25.93
C PRO A 25 6.29 13.17 25.67
N VAL A 26 6.52 12.74 24.43
CA VAL A 26 7.86 12.41 23.94
C VAL A 26 8.56 13.72 23.62
N THR A 27 9.76 13.92 24.16
CA THR A 27 10.56 15.10 23.83
C THR A 27 11.00 15.02 22.38
N ASP A 28 11.05 16.15 21.69
CA ASP A 28 11.52 16.21 20.30
C ASP A 28 12.91 15.57 20.15
N ARG A 29 13.76 15.68 21.19
CA ARG A 29 15.08 15.05 21.22
C ARG A 29 15.07 13.53 21.14
N ALA A 30 14.18 12.84 21.86
CA ALA A 30 14.12 11.38 21.84
C ALA A 30 13.66 10.86 20.47
N LEU A 31 12.78 11.61 19.79
CA LEU A 31 12.35 11.30 18.43
C LEU A 31 13.49 11.54 17.42
N GLU A 32 14.28 12.60 17.59
CA GLU A 32 15.47 12.88 16.78
C GLU A 32 16.53 11.78 16.94
N ASP A 33 16.87 11.39 18.17
CA ASP A 33 17.85 10.32 18.44
C ASP A 33 17.41 8.99 17.79
N ARG A 34 16.10 8.69 17.83
CA ARG A 34 15.52 7.53 17.13
C ARG A 34 15.75 7.63 15.63
N TRP A 35 15.46 8.77 15.01
CA TRP A 35 15.65 8.94 13.57
C TRP A 35 17.12 8.90 13.16
N GLU A 36 18.05 9.40 13.98
CA GLU A 36 19.48 9.24 13.71
C GLU A 36 19.89 7.76 13.62
N ALA A 37 19.44 6.93 14.56
CA ALA A 37 19.68 5.49 14.52
C ALA A 37 19.03 4.82 13.30
N LEU A 38 17.80 5.21 12.95
CA LEU A 38 17.09 4.69 11.79
C LEU A 38 17.70 5.15 10.46
N ALA A 39 18.34 6.32 10.41
CA ALA A 39 19.05 6.79 9.22
C ALA A 39 20.29 5.92 8.94
N ALA A 40 21.02 5.51 9.98
CA ALA A 40 22.13 4.56 9.85
C ALA A 40 21.65 3.20 9.32
N LEU A 41 20.49 2.71 9.79
CA LEU A 41 19.86 1.49 9.26
C LEU A 41 19.42 1.67 7.81
N ALA A 42 18.76 2.77 7.47
CA ALA A 42 18.28 3.08 6.12
C ALA A 42 19.41 3.08 5.08
N ALA A 43 20.58 3.62 5.45
CA ALA A 43 21.77 3.66 4.58
C ALA A 43 22.29 2.26 4.18
N ARG A 44 21.95 1.22 4.96
CA ARG A 44 22.35 -0.16 4.68
C ARG A 44 21.38 -0.88 3.75
N LEU A 45 20.14 -0.39 3.62
CA LEU A 45 19.10 -1.04 2.82
C LEU A 45 19.35 -0.93 1.30
N PRO A 46 18.78 -1.84 0.49
CA PRO A 46 18.81 -1.70 -0.96
C PRO A 46 18.20 -0.37 -1.44
N PRO A 47 18.83 0.32 -2.42
CA PRO A 47 18.34 1.63 -2.88
C PRO A 47 16.93 1.57 -3.50
N GLY A 48 16.57 0.44 -4.13
CA GLY A 48 15.25 0.19 -4.73
C GLY A 48 14.16 -0.25 -3.73
N LEU A 49 14.51 -0.48 -2.45
CA LEU A 49 13.54 -0.82 -1.40
C LEU A 49 12.88 0.43 -0.83
N ARG A 50 11.56 0.47 -0.90
CA ARG A 50 10.73 1.58 -0.42
C ARG A 50 9.69 1.07 0.55
N PHE A 51 9.95 1.23 1.84
CA PHE A 51 8.93 1.01 2.86
C PHE A 51 8.00 2.22 2.95
N GLY A 52 6.73 1.93 3.20
CA GLY A 52 5.73 2.92 3.54
C GLY A 52 4.57 2.29 4.28
N THR A 53 3.62 3.10 4.72
CA THR A 53 2.41 2.64 5.37
C THR A 53 1.20 2.82 4.46
N SER A 54 0.07 2.16 4.73
CA SER A 54 -1.15 2.32 3.91
C SER A 54 -1.79 3.73 3.99
N SER A 55 -1.41 4.53 4.99
CA SER A 55 -1.79 5.94 5.19
C SER A 55 -0.87 6.56 6.25
N TRP A 56 -0.90 7.86 6.48
CA TRP A 56 0.01 8.58 7.36
C TRP A 56 -0.63 9.18 8.62
N SER A 57 -1.92 8.96 8.86
CA SER A 57 -2.73 9.80 9.76
C SER A 57 -3.12 9.15 11.11
N PHE A 58 -2.22 8.41 11.75
CA PHE A 58 -2.52 7.67 12.99
C PHE A 58 -1.88 8.34 14.23
N PRO A 59 -2.68 8.94 15.15
CA PRO A 59 -2.14 9.59 16.34
C PRO A 59 -1.28 8.69 17.25
N GLY A 60 -1.52 7.38 17.25
CA GLY A 60 -0.71 6.42 18.02
C GLY A 60 0.75 6.31 17.57
N TRP A 61 1.13 6.90 16.43
CA TRP A 61 2.53 6.96 15.99
C TRP A 61 3.30 8.13 16.60
N ALA A 62 2.68 8.89 17.52
CA ALA A 62 3.37 9.91 18.30
C ALA A 62 4.60 9.32 19.02
N GLY A 63 5.76 9.96 18.85
CA GLY A 63 7.05 9.47 19.37
C GLY A 63 7.72 8.40 18.50
N ILE A 64 7.09 8.00 17.39
CA ILE A 64 7.65 7.06 16.40
C ILE A 64 7.87 7.78 15.07
N VAL A 65 6.81 8.39 14.52
CA VAL A 65 6.80 9.06 13.21
C VAL A 65 6.63 10.57 13.31
N TYR A 66 6.03 11.08 14.38
CA TYR A 66 5.83 12.50 14.58
C TYR A 66 5.81 12.88 16.06
N PRO A 67 5.96 14.17 16.40
CA PRO A 67 5.77 14.66 17.76
C PRO A 67 4.37 14.37 18.32
N SER A 68 4.25 14.40 19.65
CA SER A 68 2.96 14.24 20.33
C SER A 68 2.01 15.44 20.13
N GLY A 69 0.71 15.24 20.39
CA GLY A 69 -0.29 16.32 20.36
C GLY A 69 -0.90 16.62 18.98
N LEU A 70 -0.71 15.75 18.00
CA LEU A 70 -1.37 15.83 16.69
C LEU A 70 -2.56 14.86 16.63
N ASP A 71 -3.73 15.38 16.31
CA ASP A 71 -4.92 14.55 16.05
C ASP A 71 -4.94 14.01 14.61
N GLU A 72 -5.82 13.03 14.37
CA GLU A 72 -5.93 12.36 13.08
C GLU A 72 -6.28 13.34 11.95
N SER A 73 -7.18 14.30 12.19
CA SER A 73 -7.62 15.26 11.17
C SER A 73 -6.47 16.16 10.73
N ARG A 74 -5.65 16.63 11.67
CA ARG A 74 -4.46 17.42 11.39
C ARG A 74 -3.40 16.60 10.68
N LEU A 75 -3.19 15.34 11.07
CA LEU A 75 -2.25 14.45 10.38
C LEU A 75 -2.70 14.12 8.95
N ALA A 76 -3.99 13.82 8.74
CA ALA A 76 -4.55 13.52 7.43
C ALA A 76 -4.42 14.70 6.47
N ARG A 77 -4.58 15.92 6.99
CA ARG A 77 -4.39 17.14 6.23
C ARG A 77 -2.90 17.42 6.02
N ASP A 78 -2.16 17.68 7.07
CA ASP A 78 -0.86 18.36 7.02
C ASP A 78 0.30 17.51 7.58
N GLY A 79 0.09 16.19 7.70
CA GLY A 79 1.06 15.27 8.32
C GLY A 79 2.12 14.72 7.37
N LEU A 80 1.99 14.87 6.05
CA LEU A 80 2.98 14.35 5.09
C LEU A 80 4.40 14.91 5.30
N PRO A 81 4.61 16.21 5.59
CA PRO A 81 5.93 16.76 5.85
C PRO A 81 6.59 16.17 7.09
N LEU A 82 5.80 15.70 8.06
CA LEU A 82 6.31 14.99 9.24
C LEU A 82 6.61 13.53 8.90
N TYR A 83 5.68 12.87 8.20
CA TYR A 83 5.81 11.47 7.78
C TYR A 83 7.10 11.21 6.99
N VAL A 84 7.44 12.07 6.04
CA VAL A 84 8.63 11.91 5.18
C VAL A 84 9.96 12.19 5.90
N ARG A 85 9.94 12.70 7.15
CA ARG A 85 11.16 12.85 7.96
C ARG A 85 11.63 11.52 8.52
N HIS A 86 10.75 10.52 8.63
CA HIS A 86 11.12 9.22 9.14
C HIS A 86 12.02 8.48 8.13
N PRO A 87 13.28 8.13 8.48
CA PRO A 87 14.28 7.69 7.49
C PRO A 87 13.94 6.42 6.72
N LEU A 88 13.14 5.52 7.31
CA LEU A 88 12.70 4.30 6.64
C LEU A 88 11.48 4.50 5.72
N LEU A 89 10.70 5.58 5.87
CA LEU A 89 9.46 5.80 5.12
C LEU A 89 9.77 6.51 3.80
N ARG A 90 10.06 5.71 2.76
CA ARG A 90 10.49 6.16 1.42
C ARG A 90 9.38 6.10 0.36
N THR A 91 8.16 5.79 0.81
CA THR A 91 6.90 5.87 0.06
C THR A 91 5.72 5.98 1.04
N VAL A 92 4.52 6.21 0.52
CA VAL A 92 3.27 6.21 1.29
C VAL A 92 2.11 5.67 0.45
N GLY A 93 1.20 4.95 1.09
CA GLY A 93 -0.07 4.53 0.52
C GLY A 93 -1.11 5.65 0.59
N ILE A 94 -1.83 5.87 -0.51
CA ILE A 94 -2.99 6.74 -0.58
C ILE A 94 -4.24 5.86 -0.72
N ASP A 95 -4.63 5.23 0.39
CA ASP A 95 -5.77 4.29 0.42
C ASP A 95 -7.13 5.01 0.39
N ARG A 96 -7.19 6.31 0.71
CA ARG A 96 -8.44 7.11 0.66
C ARG A 96 -9.08 7.11 -0.72
N GLY A 97 -8.27 7.02 -1.77
CA GLY A 97 -8.74 6.95 -3.16
C GLY A 97 -9.63 5.74 -3.45
N TYR A 98 -9.62 4.71 -2.60
CA TYR A 98 -10.48 3.55 -2.76
C TYR A 98 -11.97 3.88 -2.72
N TYR A 99 -12.41 4.80 -1.85
CA TYR A 99 -13.84 5.09 -1.69
C TYR A 99 -14.37 6.08 -2.73
N ALA A 100 -13.51 6.97 -3.23
CA ALA A 100 -13.86 7.93 -4.26
C ALA A 100 -12.61 8.48 -4.95
N PRO A 101 -12.71 8.89 -6.23
CA PRO A 101 -11.63 9.62 -6.90
C PRO A 101 -11.15 10.83 -6.08
N ILE A 102 -9.84 11.03 -6.03
CA ILE A 102 -9.23 12.14 -5.30
C ILE A 102 -9.28 13.38 -6.18
N ALA A 103 -9.83 14.47 -5.64
CA ALA A 103 -9.89 15.74 -6.36
C ALA A 103 -8.49 16.25 -6.70
N GLU A 104 -8.33 16.86 -7.87
CA GLU A 104 -7.06 17.41 -8.34
C GLU A 104 -6.45 18.40 -7.34
N SER A 105 -7.26 19.26 -6.72
CA SER A 105 -6.79 20.22 -5.70
C SER A 105 -6.19 19.53 -4.47
N GLU A 106 -6.71 18.36 -4.11
CA GLU A 106 -6.19 17.57 -2.99
C GLU A 106 -4.88 16.87 -3.37
N LEU A 107 -4.77 16.37 -4.60
CA LEU A 107 -3.50 15.86 -5.13
C LEU A 107 -2.41 16.95 -5.16
N ARG A 108 -2.73 18.17 -5.64
CA ARG A 108 -1.80 19.31 -5.59
C ARG A 108 -1.33 19.61 -4.17
N ARG A 109 -2.25 19.51 -3.20
CA ARG A 109 -1.96 19.70 -1.77
C ARG A 109 -1.08 18.62 -1.18
N TYR A 110 -1.22 17.36 -1.62
CA TYR A 110 -0.30 16.29 -1.26
C TYR A 110 1.08 16.53 -1.89
N ALA A 111 1.14 16.88 -3.17
CA ALA A 111 2.39 17.12 -3.88
C ALA A 111 3.21 18.25 -3.23
N SER A 112 2.55 19.35 -2.82
CA SER A 112 3.23 20.47 -2.16
C SER A 112 3.84 20.13 -0.80
N GLN A 113 3.47 19.00 -0.20
CA GLN A 113 3.99 18.54 1.09
C GLN A 113 5.14 17.54 0.96
N LEU A 114 5.41 17.02 -0.24
CA LEU A 114 6.33 15.92 -0.48
C LEU A 114 7.66 16.41 -1.07
N PRO A 115 8.79 15.77 -0.74
CA PRO A 115 10.05 16.03 -1.43
C PRO A 115 9.95 15.66 -2.92
N PRO A 116 10.61 16.39 -3.83
CA PRO A 116 10.59 16.08 -5.26
C PRO A 116 10.90 14.60 -5.55
N GLY A 117 10.06 13.95 -6.36
CA GLY A 117 10.26 12.55 -6.73
C GLY A 117 9.90 11.53 -5.64
N PHE A 118 9.33 11.94 -4.50
CA PHE A 118 8.87 11.00 -3.48
C PHE A 118 7.66 10.19 -4.00
N PRO A 119 7.78 8.87 -4.22
CA PRO A 119 6.73 8.11 -4.88
C PRO A 119 5.62 7.73 -3.91
N CYS A 120 4.36 7.84 -4.33
CA CYS A 120 3.21 7.41 -3.56
C CYS A 120 2.47 6.28 -4.28
N CYS A 121 2.12 5.23 -3.53
CA CYS A 121 1.32 4.12 -4.03
C CYS A 121 -0.16 4.47 -3.84
N SER A 122 -0.92 4.57 -4.93
CA SER A 122 -2.29 5.09 -4.87
C SER A 122 -3.30 4.00 -5.19
N LYS A 123 -4.32 3.86 -4.34
CA LYS A 123 -5.42 2.95 -4.66
C LYS A 123 -6.31 3.53 -5.73
N VAL A 124 -6.62 2.71 -6.72
CA VAL A 124 -7.69 2.97 -7.66
C VAL A 124 -9.04 2.84 -6.94
N PRO A 125 -10.02 3.74 -7.18
CA PRO A 125 -11.33 3.65 -6.56
C PRO A 125 -12.05 2.32 -6.80
N GLU A 126 -12.80 1.84 -5.79
CA GLU A 126 -13.63 0.62 -5.82
C GLU A 126 -14.51 0.56 -7.06
N GLY A 127 -15.05 1.72 -7.46
CA GLY A 127 -15.89 1.87 -8.65
C GLY A 127 -15.22 1.44 -9.96
N PHE A 128 -13.90 1.27 -10.01
CA PHE A 128 -13.21 0.74 -11.19
C PHE A 128 -12.74 -0.71 -11.04
N VAL A 129 -12.78 -1.28 -9.84
CA VAL A 129 -12.17 -2.58 -9.51
C VAL A 129 -13.14 -3.60 -8.91
N SER A 130 -14.41 -3.24 -8.75
CA SER A 130 -15.48 -4.18 -8.38
C SER A 130 -16.58 -4.23 -9.46
N PRO A 131 -17.01 -5.42 -9.93
CA PRO A 131 -18.11 -5.56 -10.90
C PRO A 131 -19.49 -5.20 -10.33
N VAL A 132 -19.59 -5.04 -9.01
CA VAL A 132 -20.82 -4.64 -8.30
C VAL A 132 -20.50 -3.61 -7.22
N PHE A 133 -21.48 -2.82 -6.80
CA PHE A 133 -21.31 -1.95 -5.64
C PHE A 133 -21.23 -2.74 -4.34
N LEU A 134 -20.30 -2.40 -3.45
CA LEU A 134 -20.13 -3.09 -2.16
C LEU A 134 -20.88 -2.44 -1.00
N GLY A 135 -21.54 -1.30 -1.24
CA GLY A 135 -22.35 -0.57 -0.26
C GLY A 135 -21.59 0.52 0.50
N HIS A 136 -20.42 0.95 0.03
CA HIS A 136 -19.64 2.05 0.62
C HIS A 136 -19.78 3.39 -0.14
N GLY A 137 -20.60 3.45 -1.18
CA GLY A 137 -20.66 4.58 -2.09
C GLY A 137 -21.99 4.72 -2.81
N ARG A 138 -21.94 4.97 -4.13
CA ARG A 138 -23.14 5.08 -4.97
C ARG A 138 -23.67 3.68 -5.30
N GLY A 139 -24.99 3.54 -5.36
CA GLY A 139 -25.65 2.29 -5.71
C GLY A 139 -25.86 1.35 -4.51
N GLU A 140 -26.82 0.45 -4.64
CA GLU A 140 -27.13 -0.55 -3.61
C GLU A 140 -26.16 -1.73 -3.69
N ARG A 141 -25.88 -2.34 -2.53
CA ARG A 141 -24.95 -3.46 -2.45
C ARG A 141 -25.42 -4.62 -3.34
N GLY A 142 -24.57 -5.04 -4.27
CA GLY A 142 -24.84 -6.13 -5.23
C GLY A 142 -25.40 -5.68 -6.57
N GLU A 143 -25.75 -4.40 -6.73
CA GLU A 143 -26.10 -3.86 -8.05
C GLU A 143 -24.88 -3.87 -9.00
N PRO A 144 -25.07 -4.16 -10.31
CA PRO A 144 -24.01 -4.07 -11.31
C PRO A 144 -23.36 -2.69 -11.33
N ASN A 145 -22.03 -2.67 -11.39
CA ASN A 145 -21.26 -1.45 -11.49
C ASN A 145 -20.85 -1.19 -12.96
N PRO A 146 -21.41 -0.17 -13.62
CA PRO A 146 -21.09 0.15 -15.02
C PRO A 146 -19.69 0.74 -15.20
N ASP A 147 -19.04 1.18 -14.11
CA ASP A 147 -17.72 1.81 -14.14
C ASP A 147 -16.58 0.78 -13.93
N PHE A 148 -16.92 -0.49 -13.68
CA PHE A 148 -15.93 -1.57 -13.52
C PHE A 148 -15.03 -1.68 -14.75
N LEU A 149 -13.73 -1.42 -14.56
CA LEU A 149 -12.71 -1.38 -15.61
C LEU A 149 -13.07 -0.48 -16.81
N ASN A 150 -13.86 0.57 -16.57
CA ASN A 150 -14.21 1.54 -17.60
C ASN A 150 -13.05 2.54 -17.81
N THR A 151 -12.32 2.39 -18.92
CA THR A 151 -11.12 3.17 -19.21
C THR A 151 -11.40 4.65 -19.48
N LEU A 152 -12.50 4.99 -20.15
CA LEU A 152 -12.87 6.40 -20.41
C LEU A 152 -13.10 7.15 -19.10
N ARG A 153 -13.85 6.55 -18.17
CA ARG A 153 -14.11 7.15 -16.86
C ARG A 153 -12.89 7.11 -15.96
N PHE A 154 -12.05 6.09 -16.08
CA PHE A 154 -10.78 6.02 -15.35
C PHE A 154 -9.86 7.16 -15.78
N ASP A 155 -9.76 7.44 -17.08
CA ASP A 155 -8.95 8.53 -17.61
C ASP A 155 -9.44 9.89 -17.11
N GLU A 156 -10.75 10.13 -17.18
CA GLU A 156 -11.36 11.39 -16.74
C GLU A 156 -11.19 11.61 -15.22
N LEU A 157 -11.48 10.59 -14.41
CA LEU A 157 -11.66 10.75 -12.97
C LEU A 157 -10.41 10.41 -12.16
N VAL A 158 -9.50 9.60 -12.71
CA VAL A 158 -8.31 9.10 -11.99
C VAL A 158 -7.05 9.50 -12.75
N ALA A 159 -6.85 9.02 -13.97
CA ALA A 159 -5.56 9.19 -14.65
C ALA A 159 -5.24 10.67 -14.91
N GLY A 160 -6.18 11.43 -15.47
CA GLY A 160 -6.03 12.85 -15.78
C GLY A 160 -5.64 13.70 -14.56
N PRO A 161 -6.38 13.65 -13.44
CA PRO A 161 -6.02 14.37 -12.22
C PRO A 161 -4.63 14.01 -11.68
N TYR A 162 -4.26 12.72 -11.68
CA TYR A 162 -2.94 12.28 -11.23
C TYR A 162 -1.81 12.78 -12.15
N LEU A 163 -1.99 12.66 -13.47
CA LEU A 163 -1.01 13.12 -14.46
C LEU A 163 -0.85 14.65 -14.47
N SER A 164 -1.92 15.41 -14.17
CA SER A 164 -1.93 16.88 -14.17
C SER A 164 -1.39 17.51 -12.87
N ALA A 165 -1.64 16.88 -11.73
CA ALA A 165 -1.37 17.47 -10.42
C ALA A 165 -0.36 16.71 -9.56
N PHE A 166 -0.01 15.48 -9.93
CA PHE A 166 0.74 14.56 -9.07
C PHE A 166 1.81 13.74 -9.82
N SER A 167 2.13 14.11 -11.07
CA SER A 167 3.04 13.37 -11.96
C SER A 167 4.38 13.04 -11.32
N ASP A 168 4.95 13.99 -10.58
CA ASP A 168 6.30 13.89 -9.99
C ASP A 168 6.36 12.90 -8.82
N HIS A 169 5.20 12.51 -8.30
CA HIS A 169 5.06 11.62 -7.14
C HIS A 169 4.37 10.30 -7.51
N LEU A 170 4.21 10.00 -8.80
CA LEU A 170 3.62 8.75 -9.27
C LEU A 170 4.45 7.55 -8.85
N GLY A 171 3.93 6.81 -7.87
CA GLY A 171 4.28 5.42 -7.63
C GLY A 171 3.20 4.48 -8.19
N PRO A 172 3.23 3.20 -7.81
CA PRO A 172 2.26 2.20 -8.24
C PRO A 172 0.80 2.61 -8.05
N MET A 173 0.00 2.49 -9.12
CA MET A 173 -1.47 2.55 -9.09
C MET A 173 -2.01 1.15 -8.78
N ILE A 174 -2.54 0.96 -7.58
CA ILE A 174 -2.98 -0.34 -7.09
C ILE A 174 -4.44 -0.57 -7.48
N LEU A 175 -4.65 -1.53 -8.39
CA LEU A 175 -5.93 -2.11 -8.74
C LEU A 175 -6.24 -3.23 -7.75
N GLU A 176 -6.85 -2.89 -6.62
CA GLU A 176 -7.27 -3.86 -5.61
C GLU A 176 -8.66 -4.42 -5.93
N PHE A 177 -8.71 -5.65 -6.44
CA PHE A 177 -9.95 -6.36 -6.76
C PHE A 177 -10.51 -7.05 -5.49
N PRO A 178 -11.58 -6.51 -4.88
CA PRO A 178 -12.13 -7.01 -3.63
C PRO A 178 -12.84 -8.36 -3.82
N PRO A 179 -13.09 -9.11 -2.73
CA PRO A 179 -13.94 -10.29 -2.82
C PRO A 179 -15.39 -9.83 -3.10
N VAL A 180 -16.03 -10.44 -4.10
CA VAL A 180 -17.44 -10.19 -4.43
C VAL A 180 -18.30 -11.39 -4.05
N PRO A 181 -19.62 -11.18 -3.77
CA PRO A 181 -20.53 -12.28 -3.52
C PRO A 181 -20.52 -13.30 -4.65
N ALA A 182 -20.70 -14.58 -4.34
CA ALA A 182 -20.54 -15.68 -5.30
C ALA A 182 -21.37 -15.49 -6.58
N ALA A 183 -22.58 -14.93 -6.47
CA ALA A 183 -23.47 -14.66 -7.61
C ALA A 183 -22.93 -13.63 -8.62
N HIS A 184 -21.90 -12.85 -8.24
CA HIS A 184 -21.31 -11.79 -9.07
C HIS A 184 -19.83 -12.04 -9.39
N ARG A 185 -19.30 -13.22 -9.04
CA ARG A 185 -17.91 -13.57 -9.37
C ARG A 185 -17.79 -13.79 -10.87
N LEU A 186 -16.77 -13.18 -11.46
CA LEU A 186 -16.38 -13.42 -12.83
C LEU A 186 -15.66 -14.77 -12.93
N ALA A 187 -15.81 -15.45 -14.05
CA ALA A 187 -14.92 -16.56 -14.39
C ALA A 187 -13.47 -16.03 -14.50
N PRO A 188 -12.44 -16.80 -14.09
CA PRO A 188 -11.05 -16.34 -14.16
C PRO A 188 -10.62 -15.87 -15.55
N SER A 189 -11.05 -16.55 -16.62
CA SER A 189 -10.78 -16.16 -18.00
C SER A 189 -11.44 -14.83 -18.37
N GLU A 190 -12.71 -14.63 -18.00
CA GLU A 190 -13.43 -13.37 -18.22
C GLU A 190 -12.77 -12.21 -17.45
N PHE A 191 -12.33 -12.46 -16.22
CA PHE A 191 -11.58 -11.48 -15.45
C PHE A 191 -10.27 -11.08 -16.16
N ALA A 192 -9.49 -12.07 -16.61
CA ALA A 192 -8.24 -11.84 -17.31
C ALA A 192 -8.45 -11.05 -18.61
N GLU A 193 -9.46 -11.39 -19.42
CA GLU A 193 -9.82 -10.67 -20.66
C GLU A 193 -10.19 -9.21 -20.40
N ARG A 194 -11.01 -8.94 -19.38
CA ARG A 194 -11.39 -7.56 -19.02
C ARG A 194 -10.21 -6.75 -18.50
N LEU A 195 -9.36 -7.37 -17.67
CA LEU A 195 -8.14 -6.73 -17.17
C LEU A 195 -7.17 -6.43 -18.32
N ASP A 196 -7.04 -7.33 -19.29
CA ASP A 196 -6.22 -7.17 -20.48
C ASP A 196 -6.66 -5.96 -21.31
N ALA A 197 -7.96 -5.87 -21.60
CA ALA A 197 -8.53 -4.73 -22.32
C ALA A 197 -8.34 -3.41 -21.56
N PHE A 198 -8.49 -3.42 -20.22
CA PHE A 198 -8.25 -2.24 -19.40
C PHE A 198 -6.79 -1.78 -19.47
N LEU A 199 -5.83 -2.69 -19.24
CA LEU A 199 -4.41 -2.37 -19.23
C LEU A 199 -3.89 -1.97 -20.63
N GLU A 200 -4.46 -2.56 -21.70
CA GLU A 200 -4.16 -2.17 -23.07
C GLU A 200 -4.51 -0.69 -23.33
N ALA A 201 -5.70 -0.26 -22.90
CA ALA A 201 -6.18 1.10 -23.13
C ALA A 201 -5.74 2.12 -22.08
N ALA A 202 -5.31 1.69 -20.89
CA ALA A 202 -4.91 2.60 -19.81
C ALA A 202 -3.63 3.41 -20.14
N PRO A 203 -3.47 4.63 -19.59
CA PRO A 203 -2.29 5.46 -19.83
C PRO A 203 -1.00 4.79 -19.40
N LYS A 204 -0.06 4.61 -20.34
CA LYS A 204 1.20 3.88 -20.13
C LYS A 204 2.17 4.59 -19.18
N GLN A 205 1.92 5.86 -18.87
CA GLN A 205 2.65 6.63 -17.86
C GLN A 205 2.33 6.15 -16.43
N LEU A 206 1.23 5.44 -16.21
CA LEU A 206 0.83 4.95 -14.90
C LEU A 206 1.38 3.53 -14.65
N PRO A 207 2.20 3.33 -13.61
CA PRO A 207 2.68 2.00 -13.25
C PRO A 207 1.59 1.22 -12.51
N PHE A 208 0.97 0.23 -13.14
CA PHE A 208 -0.11 -0.54 -12.52
C PHE A 208 0.39 -1.72 -11.68
N ALA A 209 -0.20 -1.89 -10.50
CA ALA A 209 -0.06 -3.08 -9.66
C ALA A 209 -1.43 -3.69 -9.42
N VAL A 210 -1.58 -5.00 -9.63
CA VAL A 210 -2.85 -5.70 -9.44
C VAL A 210 -2.81 -6.45 -8.12
N GLU A 211 -3.75 -6.15 -7.23
CA GLU A 211 -3.93 -6.85 -5.97
C GLU A 211 -5.22 -7.67 -5.99
N LEU A 212 -5.10 -8.98 -5.88
CA LEU A 212 -6.25 -9.90 -5.85
C LEU A 212 -6.64 -10.21 -4.41
N ARG A 213 -7.95 -10.17 -4.12
CA ARG A 213 -8.53 -10.63 -2.84
C ARG A 213 -9.25 -11.98 -2.94
N ASP A 214 -9.20 -12.60 -4.11
CA ASP A 214 -9.74 -13.92 -4.38
C ASP A 214 -8.66 -14.80 -5.02
N ARG A 215 -8.32 -15.89 -4.32
CA ARG A 215 -7.30 -16.84 -4.77
C ARG A 215 -7.65 -17.49 -6.10
N SER A 216 -8.93 -17.63 -6.45
CA SER A 216 -9.33 -18.27 -7.72
C SER A 216 -8.93 -17.44 -8.95
N LEU A 217 -8.67 -16.15 -8.79
CA LEU A 217 -8.24 -15.25 -9.87
C LEU A 217 -6.73 -15.28 -10.10
N LEU A 218 -5.94 -15.88 -9.18
CA LEU A 218 -4.51 -16.04 -9.34
C LEU A 218 -4.20 -17.25 -10.24
N THR A 219 -4.35 -17.04 -11.54
CA THR A 219 -4.16 -18.03 -12.62
C THR A 219 -2.98 -17.67 -13.51
N GLU A 220 -2.52 -18.63 -14.32
CA GLU A 220 -1.48 -18.40 -15.34
C GLU A 220 -1.92 -17.37 -16.39
N GLU A 221 -3.19 -17.36 -16.77
CA GLU A 221 -3.78 -16.39 -17.70
C GLU A 221 -3.67 -14.96 -17.16
N TYR A 222 -4.03 -14.77 -15.88
CA TYR A 222 -3.85 -13.48 -15.20
C TYR A 222 -2.37 -13.04 -15.18
N ILE A 223 -1.46 -13.95 -14.86
CA ILE A 223 -0.01 -13.67 -14.82
C ILE A 223 0.50 -13.26 -16.22
N ALA A 224 0.05 -13.94 -17.27
CA ALA A 224 0.40 -13.61 -18.64
C ALA A 224 -0.11 -12.22 -19.06
N VAL A 225 -1.34 -11.85 -18.65
CA VAL A 225 -1.91 -10.51 -18.89
C VAL A 225 -1.05 -9.43 -18.25
N ILE A 226 -0.77 -9.51 -16.94
CA ILE A 226 0.02 -8.45 -16.28
C ILE A 226 1.44 -8.36 -16.84
N ALA A 227 2.05 -9.50 -17.21
CA ALA A 227 3.40 -9.52 -17.78
C ALA A 227 3.45 -8.81 -19.14
N ARG A 228 2.46 -9.04 -20.00
CA ARG A 228 2.33 -8.39 -21.33
C ARG A 228 2.22 -6.87 -21.24
N HIS A 229 1.59 -6.35 -20.18
CA HIS A 229 1.41 -4.92 -19.97
C HIS A 229 2.46 -4.27 -19.06
N GLY A 230 3.46 -5.02 -18.60
CA GLY A 230 4.44 -4.53 -17.63
C GLY A 230 3.84 -4.16 -16.26
N ALA A 231 2.63 -4.66 -15.97
CA ALA A 231 1.98 -4.50 -14.68
C ALA A 231 2.52 -5.50 -13.65
N SER A 232 2.49 -5.12 -12.38
CA SER A 232 3.04 -5.92 -11.28
C SER A 232 1.95 -6.69 -10.53
N HIS A 233 2.25 -7.89 -10.06
CA HIS A 233 1.41 -8.56 -9.07
C HIS A 233 1.70 -7.98 -7.68
N THR A 234 0.65 -7.68 -6.92
CA THR A 234 0.79 -7.23 -5.53
C THR A 234 0.70 -8.41 -4.58
N TYR A 235 1.82 -8.75 -3.95
CA TYR A 235 1.90 -9.80 -2.94
C TYR A 235 1.28 -9.29 -1.63
N ASN A 236 0.09 -9.77 -1.30
CA ASN A 236 -0.62 -9.26 -0.14
C ASN A 236 -0.66 -10.24 1.04
N TYR A 237 -0.57 -9.73 2.25
CA TYR A 237 -0.86 -10.47 3.47
C TYR A 237 -2.30 -10.14 3.88
N TRP A 238 -3.22 -11.01 3.47
CA TRP A 238 -4.67 -10.81 3.56
C TRP A 238 -5.44 -12.09 3.85
N THR A 239 -6.56 -11.96 4.56
CA THR A 239 -7.46 -13.04 4.99
C THR A 239 -7.66 -14.17 3.99
N ALA A 240 -8.02 -13.84 2.75
CA ALA A 240 -8.45 -14.80 1.74
C ALA A 240 -7.35 -15.21 0.74
N MET A 241 -6.12 -14.71 0.93
CA MET A 241 -5.01 -14.99 0.04
C MET A 241 -3.96 -15.87 0.74
N PRO A 242 -3.20 -16.69 -0.01
CA PRO A 242 -2.05 -17.41 0.52
C PRO A 242 -1.02 -16.45 1.13
N MET A 243 -0.06 -16.96 1.90
CA MET A 243 1.02 -16.12 2.40
C MET A 243 1.86 -15.51 1.25
N PRO A 244 2.53 -14.35 1.44
CA PRO A 244 3.30 -13.71 0.37
C PRO A 244 4.31 -14.63 -0.34
N GLY A 245 4.99 -15.51 0.40
CA GLY A 245 5.92 -16.49 -0.15
C GLY A 245 5.26 -17.60 -0.97
N GLU A 246 3.99 -17.93 -0.71
CA GLU A 246 3.21 -18.86 -1.53
C GLU A 246 2.73 -18.20 -2.81
N GLN A 247 2.28 -16.94 -2.72
CA GLN A 247 1.95 -16.13 -3.90
C GLN A 247 3.17 -15.99 -4.81
N LEU A 248 4.38 -15.81 -4.26
CA LEU A 248 5.63 -15.75 -5.01
C LEU A 248 5.90 -17.00 -5.86
N LYS A 249 5.57 -18.19 -5.34
CA LYS A 249 5.72 -19.45 -6.09
C LYS A 249 4.74 -19.53 -7.27
N LEU A 250 3.54 -18.98 -7.08
CA LEU A 250 2.46 -19.00 -8.08
C LEU A 250 2.63 -17.92 -9.14
N ALA A 251 3.07 -16.73 -8.73
CA ALA A 251 3.32 -15.58 -9.58
C ALA A 251 4.72 -15.02 -9.31
N PRO A 252 5.78 -15.60 -9.88
CA PRO A 252 7.12 -15.04 -9.81
C PRO A 252 7.16 -13.62 -10.41
N PRO A 253 8.08 -12.73 -9.98
CA PRO A 253 8.14 -11.37 -10.50
C PRO A 253 8.33 -11.34 -12.02
N GLY A 254 7.28 -10.90 -12.75
CA GLY A 254 7.20 -10.89 -14.22
C GLY A 254 8.06 -9.83 -14.90
N ALA A 255 7.57 -9.18 -15.96
CA ALA A 255 8.35 -8.18 -16.71
C ALA A 255 8.36 -6.77 -16.07
N ALA A 256 7.48 -6.52 -15.08
CA ALA A 256 7.38 -5.22 -14.42
C ALA A 256 8.72 -4.77 -13.80
N SER A 257 9.04 -3.48 -13.93
CA SER A 257 10.24 -2.86 -13.34
C SER A 257 10.17 -2.72 -11.82
N PHE A 258 9.03 -3.07 -11.21
CA PHE A 258 8.79 -2.97 -9.79
C PHE A 258 7.88 -4.09 -9.27
N VAL A 259 7.89 -4.27 -7.95
CA VAL A 259 7.02 -5.16 -7.19
C VAL A 259 6.35 -4.41 -6.04
N VAL A 260 5.11 -4.79 -5.71
CA VAL A 260 4.39 -4.27 -4.54
C VAL A 260 4.11 -5.41 -3.55
N VAL A 261 4.37 -5.17 -2.28
CA VAL A 261 3.95 -5.99 -1.15
C VAL A 261 3.01 -5.16 -0.30
N ARG A 262 1.84 -5.70 0.07
CA ARG A 262 0.89 -5.02 0.98
C ARG A 262 0.60 -5.89 2.19
N LEU A 263 1.02 -5.43 3.36
CA LEU A 263 0.84 -6.14 4.63
C LEU A 263 -0.36 -5.60 5.37
N MET A 264 -1.45 -6.36 5.44
CA MET A 264 -2.74 -5.81 5.90
C MET A 264 -3.35 -6.55 7.07
N LEU A 265 -3.64 -7.83 6.90
CA LEU A 265 -4.36 -8.61 7.90
C LEU A 265 -3.95 -10.06 7.78
N ARG A 266 -3.70 -10.72 8.92
CA ARG A 266 -3.30 -12.12 8.96
C ARG A 266 -4.27 -13.00 8.17
N PRO A 267 -3.77 -13.84 7.23
CA PRO A 267 -4.58 -14.84 6.54
C PRO A 267 -5.46 -15.64 7.51
N GLY A 268 -6.70 -15.91 7.10
CA GLY A 268 -7.68 -16.62 7.94
C GLY A 268 -8.34 -15.80 9.06
N THR A 269 -8.00 -14.52 9.25
CA THR A 269 -8.60 -13.68 10.31
C THR A 269 -9.63 -12.69 9.78
N ARG A 270 -10.65 -12.33 10.59
CA ARG A 270 -11.69 -11.36 10.21
C ARG A 270 -11.30 -9.92 10.59
N TYR A 271 -11.68 -8.97 9.75
CA TYR A 271 -11.28 -7.56 9.83
C TYR A 271 -11.74 -6.83 11.10
N GLU A 272 -12.95 -7.09 11.57
CA GLU A 272 -13.59 -6.32 12.66
C GLU A 272 -13.01 -6.64 14.05
N GLY A 273 -12.52 -7.87 14.27
CA GLY A 273 -11.98 -8.27 15.58
C GLY A 273 -10.65 -7.57 15.93
N ARG A 274 -9.74 -7.44 14.96
CA ARG A 274 -8.35 -7.01 15.22
C ARG A 274 -8.17 -5.50 15.42
N LYS A 275 -9.04 -4.65 14.86
CA LYS A 275 -8.86 -3.18 14.95
C LYS A 275 -9.00 -2.68 16.39
N ARG A 276 -9.98 -3.21 17.13
CA ARG A 276 -10.21 -2.82 18.53
C ARG A 276 -9.06 -3.24 19.43
N ASP A 277 -8.49 -4.42 19.18
CA ASP A 277 -7.43 -4.99 20.03
C ASP A 277 -6.08 -4.32 19.82
N PHE A 278 -5.85 -3.72 18.65
CA PHE A 278 -4.54 -3.16 18.26
C PHE A 278 -4.45 -1.65 18.43
N GLN A 279 -5.57 -0.97 18.68
CA GLN A 279 -5.53 0.45 19.06
C GLN A 279 -4.71 0.63 20.36
N PRO A 280 -3.94 1.73 20.48
CA PRO A 280 -3.92 2.90 19.60
C PRO A 280 -2.93 2.82 18.41
N PHE A 281 -2.37 1.65 18.13
CA PHE A 281 -1.33 1.40 17.12
C PHE A 281 0.05 1.99 17.43
N ASP A 282 0.43 2.01 18.71
CA ASP A 282 1.71 2.52 19.23
C ASP A 282 2.75 1.42 19.52
N ARG A 283 2.36 0.15 19.38
CA ARG A 283 3.20 -1.01 19.67
C ARG A 283 2.89 -2.20 18.77
N LEU A 284 3.84 -3.12 18.68
CA LEU A 284 3.58 -4.44 18.13
C LEU A 284 2.71 -5.25 19.12
N VAL A 285 1.73 -5.97 18.59
CA VAL A 285 0.75 -6.77 19.36
C VAL A 285 0.76 -8.22 18.91
N ASP A 286 0.77 -8.48 17.61
CA ASP A 286 0.79 -9.83 17.02
C ASP A 286 1.90 -9.93 15.95
N PRO A 287 3.19 -9.93 16.34
CA PRO A 287 4.28 -10.12 15.39
C PRO A 287 4.17 -11.45 14.64
N ASP A 288 4.37 -11.40 13.32
CA ASP A 288 4.42 -12.56 12.44
C ASP A 288 5.82 -12.72 11.84
N PHE A 289 6.64 -13.53 12.50
CA PHE A 289 8.01 -13.78 12.05
C PHE A 289 8.08 -14.55 10.72
N GLU A 290 7.10 -15.39 10.42
CA GLU A 290 7.05 -16.12 9.15
C GLU A 290 6.77 -15.15 8.00
N MET A 291 5.75 -14.30 8.14
CA MET A 291 5.45 -13.24 7.18
C MET A 291 6.67 -12.35 6.95
N ARG A 292 7.32 -11.91 8.03
CA ARG A 292 8.53 -11.08 7.92
C ARG A 292 9.63 -11.78 7.13
N ALA A 293 9.92 -13.04 7.43
CA ALA A 293 10.93 -13.82 6.72
C ALA A 293 10.62 -13.96 5.22
N GLN A 294 9.36 -14.25 4.87
CA GLN A 294 8.92 -14.37 3.48
C GLN A 294 9.02 -13.03 2.73
N VAL A 295 8.68 -11.92 3.38
CA VAL A 295 8.80 -10.58 2.78
C VAL A 295 10.27 -10.19 2.62
N THR A 296 11.13 -10.47 3.59
CA THR A 296 12.57 -10.22 3.50
C THR A 296 13.20 -11.01 2.35
N GLU A 297 12.81 -12.27 2.15
CA GLU A 297 13.26 -13.06 1.00
C GLU A 297 12.77 -12.48 -0.33
N LEU A 298 11.52 -12.03 -0.39
CA LEU A 298 10.96 -11.37 -1.57
C LEU A 298 11.72 -10.06 -1.89
N VAL A 299 12.05 -9.26 -0.88
CA VAL A 299 12.92 -8.07 -1.01
C VAL A 299 14.28 -8.45 -1.59
N ARG A 300 14.91 -9.51 -1.07
CA ARG A 300 16.22 -10.00 -1.55
C ARG A 300 16.16 -10.39 -3.01
N LEU A 301 15.16 -11.18 -3.41
CA LEU A 301 14.98 -11.65 -4.79
C LEU A 301 14.73 -10.50 -5.77
N VAL A 302 13.82 -9.57 -5.43
CA VAL A 302 13.50 -8.43 -6.30
C VAL A 302 14.68 -7.47 -6.43
N THR A 303 15.42 -7.26 -5.32
CA THR A 303 16.66 -6.46 -5.34
C THR A 303 17.73 -7.10 -6.22
N ALA A 304 17.90 -8.42 -6.17
CA ALA A 304 18.84 -9.15 -7.03
C ALA A 304 18.50 -9.04 -8.52
N LEU A 305 17.21 -8.85 -8.86
CA LEU A 305 16.74 -8.57 -10.21
C LEU A 305 16.94 -7.09 -10.63
N GLY A 306 17.49 -6.23 -9.76
CA GLY A 306 17.68 -4.80 -10.04
C GLY A 306 16.38 -4.00 -10.11
N ARG A 307 15.28 -4.50 -9.53
CA ARG A 307 13.94 -3.91 -9.61
C ARG A 307 13.60 -3.16 -8.32
N ASN A 308 12.68 -2.20 -8.45
CA ASN A 308 12.13 -1.51 -7.28
C ASN A 308 11.16 -2.42 -6.52
N ILE A 309 11.09 -2.27 -5.20
CA ILE A 309 10.09 -2.94 -4.38
C ILE A 309 9.46 -1.96 -3.39
N PHE A 310 8.14 -1.91 -3.41
CA PHE A 310 7.33 -1.11 -2.51
C PHE A 310 6.69 -2.03 -1.47
N VAL A 311 6.98 -1.82 -0.19
CA VAL A 311 6.39 -2.60 0.90
C VAL A 311 5.53 -1.68 1.75
N LEU A 312 4.21 -1.80 1.59
CA LEU A 312 3.22 -0.99 2.30
C LEU A 312 2.66 -1.76 3.49
N VAL A 313 2.72 -1.18 4.68
CA VAL A 313 2.29 -1.83 5.91
C VAL A 313 1.07 -1.14 6.51
N ASN A 314 0.06 -1.92 6.88
CA ASN A 314 -1.10 -1.49 7.63
C ASN A 314 -0.92 -1.84 9.12
N ASN A 315 -1.43 -0.99 10.02
CA ASN A 315 -1.37 -1.28 11.46
C ASN A 315 -2.01 -2.63 11.83
N LYS A 316 -3.02 -3.09 11.08
CA LYS A 316 -3.68 -4.37 11.33
C LYS A 316 -2.81 -5.60 11.05
N ALA A 317 -1.65 -5.43 10.41
CA ALA A 317 -0.72 -6.53 10.18
C ALA A 317 -0.20 -7.08 11.52
N GLU A 318 0.34 -6.20 12.36
CA GLU A 318 1.00 -6.62 13.61
C GLU A 318 0.78 -5.67 14.80
N GLY A 319 0.00 -4.60 14.66
CA GLY A 319 -0.28 -3.61 15.70
C GLY A 319 0.24 -2.22 15.40
N CYS A 320 1.41 -2.08 14.78
CA CYS A 320 2.01 -0.77 14.49
C CYS A 320 2.85 -0.83 13.21
N ALA A 321 2.38 -0.20 12.13
CA ALA A 321 3.02 -0.29 10.83
C ALA A 321 4.46 0.27 10.78
N PRO A 322 4.79 1.43 11.39
CA PRO A 322 6.18 1.90 11.48
C PRO A 322 7.10 0.90 12.19
N LEU A 323 6.66 0.29 13.30
CA LEU A 323 7.48 -0.70 14.03
C LEU A 323 7.64 -2.01 13.26
N THR A 324 6.62 -2.43 12.51
CA THR A 324 6.76 -3.54 11.56
C THR A 324 7.80 -3.22 10.48
N ILE A 325 7.79 -1.99 9.94
CA ILE A 325 8.76 -1.53 8.94
C ILE A 325 10.18 -1.54 9.52
N GLU A 326 10.37 -1.08 10.75
CA GLU A 326 11.66 -1.13 11.43
C GLU A 326 12.16 -2.57 11.55
N ALA A 327 11.31 -3.51 12.01
CA ALA A 327 11.68 -4.91 12.12
C ALA A 327 12.04 -5.56 10.77
N LEU A 328 11.31 -5.21 9.70
CA LEU A 328 11.60 -5.66 8.33
C LEU A 328 12.92 -5.05 7.81
N ALA A 329 13.16 -3.77 8.09
CA ALA A 329 14.40 -3.09 7.71
C ALA A 329 15.61 -3.73 8.38
N GLU A 330 15.53 -4.01 9.68
CA GLU A 330 16.58 -4.74 10.39
C GLU A 330 16.83 -6.13 9.79
N ALA A 331 15.77 -6.88 9.48
CA ALA A 331 15.89 -8.20 8.86
C ALA A 331 16.58 -8.11 7.48
N CYS A 332 16.21 -7.12 6.65
CA CYS A 332 16.83 -6.90 5.34
C CYS A 332 18.31 -6.49 5.48
N ALA A 333 18.65 -5.65 6.46
CA ALA A 333 20.01 -5.21 6.69
C ALA A 333 20.92 -6.36 7.16
N ARG A 334 20.44 -7.22 8.07
CA ARG A 334 21.16 -8.43 8.50
C ARG A 334 21.44 -9.37 7.33
N LEU A 335 20.44 -9.64 6.50
CA LEU A 335 20.57 -10.55 5.37
C LEU A 335 21.61 -10.07 4.35
N LYS A 336 21.73 -8.75 4.17
CA LYS A 336 22.79 -8.18 3.33
C LYS A 336 24.19 -8.37 3.94
N ASP A 337 24.34 -8.14 5.25
CA ASP A 337 25.62 -8.33 5.95
C ASP A 337 26.08 -9.81 5.87
N ASP A 338 25.17 -10.75 6.11
CA ASP A 338 25.45 -12.19 6.06
C ASP A 338 25.92 -12.62 4.66
N LEU A 339 25.31 -12.08 3.60
CA LEU A 339 25.74 -12.33 2.22
C LEU A 339 27.14 -11.79 1.95
N VAL A 340 27.45 -10.56 2.39
CA VAL A 340 28.79 -9.97 2.24
C VAL A 340 29.84 -10.82 2.97
N ALA A 341 29.58 -11.20 4.23
CA ALA A 341 30.47 -12.04 5.03
C ALA A 341 30.69 -13.44 4.41
N SER A 342 29.67 -14.02 3.75
CA SER A 342 29.79 -15.31 3.05
C SER A 342 30.58 -15.26 1.73
N THR A 343 30.75 -14.07 1.16
CA THR A 343 31.48 -13.85 -0.12
C THR A 343 32.91 -13.40 0.06
N GLU A 344 33.34 -13.02 1.27
CA GLU A 344 34.75 -12.79 1.55
C GLU A 344 35.48 -14.14 1.63
N PRO A 345 36.53 -14.37 0.82
CA PRO A 345 37.31 -15.60 0.95
C PRO A 345 37.91 -15.65 2.35
N ALA A 346 37.87 -16.83 2.98
CA ALA A 346 38.57 -17.08 4.23
C ALA A 346 40.06 -16.75 4.03
N THR A 347 40.46 -15.53 4.38
CA THR A 347 41.85 -15.11 4.38
C THR A 347 42.49 -15.65 5.65
N GLY A 348 43.00 -16.87 5.55
CA GLY A 348 43.83 -17.52 6.57
C GLY A 348 43.69 -19.04 6.45
N THR A 349 44.75 -19.81 6.29
CA THR A 349 46.17 -19.63 6.63
C THR A 349 47.03 -20.56 5.79
#